data_AF-A0A9X8ZZ31-F1
#
_entry.id   AF-A0A9X8ZZ31-F1
#
_cell.length_a   1.000
_cell.length_b   1.000
_cell.length_c   1.000
_cell.angle_alpha   90.00
_cell.angle_beta   90.00
_cell.angle_gamma   90.00
#
_symmetry.space_group_name_H-M   'P 1'
#
loop_
_entity.id
_entity.type
_entity.pdbx_description
1 polymer ?
#
loop_
_entity_poly.entity_id
_entity_poly.type
_entity_poly.pdbx_seq_one_letter_code
_entity_poly.pdbx_strand_id
1 'polypeptide(L)'
;VNGTVNNKLVVQANSYGMAFADVDVKIDRKTQDIVEKKAEIVTTYHEGMEPDKKIKKKMEKYQAKIAPLVNEIVGKSIAPLDRKLNTAGESTLGNLVADAQRATMQSQIALMNPGGIRNDLDAGDITWGEIYG
;
A
#
# COMPACT_ATOMS: atom_id res chain seq x y z
N VAL A 1 14.28 -0.15 7.82
CA VAL A 1 15.68 0.32 8.05
C VAL A 1 15.82 0.73 9.50
N ASN A 2 16.90 0.32 10.16
CA ASN A 2 17.30 0.80 11.47
C ASN A 2 18.83 0.83 11.50
N GLY A 3 19.43 2.00 11.30
CA GLY A 3 20.87 2.12 11.15
C GLY A 3 21.39 3.51 11.46
N THR A 4 22.72 3.67 11.41
CA THR A 4 23.38 4.96 11.68
C THR A 4 24.24 5.38 10.49
N VAL A 5 24.09 6.64 10.08
CA VAL A 5 24.91 7.27 9.02
C VAL A 5 25.48 8.58 9.58
N ASN A 6 26.82 8.75 9.56
CA ASN A 6 27.50 9.94 10.09
C ASN A 6 27.06 10.30 11.52
N ASN A 7 26.98 9.29 12.41
CA ASN A 7 26.45 9.44 13.76
C ASN A 7 25.03 10.04 13.82
N LYS A 8 24.19 9.80 12.81
CA LYS A 8 22.75 10.14 12.81
C LYS A 8 21.94 8.86 12.67
N LEU A 9 20.95 8.70 13.52
CA LEU A 9 20.04 7.56 13.47
C LEU A 9 19.12 7.73 12.26
N VAL A 10 19.02 6.69 11.43
CA VAL A 10 18.16 6.62 10.24
C VAL A 10 17.22 5.43 10.42
N VAL A 11 15.92 5.70 10.43
CA VAL A 11 14.87 4.72 10.70
C VAL A 11 13.79 4.76 9.63
N GLN A 12 13.24 3.59 9.29
CA GLN A 12 12.10 3.45 8.39
C GLN A 12 11.34 2.17 8.74
N ALA A 13 10.05 2.32 9.06
CA ALA A 13 9.16 1.23 9.46
C ALA A 13 8.34 0.67 8.30
N ASN A 14 9.04 0.16 7.28
CA ASN A 14 8.44 -0.46 6.10
C ASN A 14 7.39 0.46 5.42
N SER A 15 6.23 -0.08 5.06
CA SER A 15 5.12 0.62 4.40
C SER A 15 3.77 0.05 4.88
N TYR A 16 2.67 0.72 4.53
CA TYR A 16 1.28 0.27 4.76
C TYR A 16 0.94 -0.14 6.20
N GLY A 17 1.63 0.45 7.18
CA GLY A 17 1.42 0.11 8.58
C GLY A 17 1.88 -1.30 8.96
N MET A 18 2.71 -1.97 8.14
CA MET A 18 3.31 -3.28 8.46
C MET A 18 4.21 -3.24 9.70
N ALA A 19 4.73 -2.05 10.05
CA ALA A 19 5.49 -1.82 11.26
C ALA A 19 5.34 -0.36 11.68
N PHE A 20 5.70 -0.05 12.93
CA PHE A 20 5.97 1.31 13.39
C PHE A 20 7.40 1.38 13.97
N ALA A 21 7.97 2.58 13.97
CA ALA A 21 9.26 2.82 14.60
C ALA A 21 9.03 3.31 16.03
N ASP A 22 9.61 2.63 17.00
CA ASP A 22 9.76 3.11 18.37
C ASP A 22 11.16 3.70 18.52
N VAL A 23 11.26 4.97 18.89
CA VAL A 23 12.53 5.73 18.87
C VAL A 23 12.70 6.47 20.18
N ASP A 24 13.69 6.04 20.94
CA ASP A 24 14.09 6.67 22.19
C ASP A 24 15.31 7.56 21.95
N VAL A 25 15.23 8.82 22.36
CA VAL A 25 16.34 9.78 22.34
C VAL A 25 16.50 10.47 23.68
N LYS A 26 17.75 10.77 24.03
CA LYS A 26 18.09 11.60 25.18
C LYS A 26 18.75 12.88 24.68
N ILE A 27 18.27 14.01 25.18
CA ILE A 27 18.71 15.34 24.76
C ILE A 27 19.39 16.03 25.95
N ASP A 28 20.59 16.55 25.73
CA ASP A 28 21.20 17.50 26.66
C ASP A 28 20.43 18.83 26.59
N ARG A 29 19.89 19.30 27.71
CA ARG A 29 19.05 20.51 27.71
C ARG A 29 19.81 21.81 27.51
N LYS A 30 21.12 21.84 27.77
CA LYS A 30 21.96 23.03 27.60
C LYS A 30 22.45 23.15 26.17
N THR A 31 23.00 22.07 25.62
CA THR A 31 23.55 22.08 24.26
C THR A 31 22.48 21.79 23.20
N GLN A 32 21.35 21.22 23.61
CA GLN A 32 20.27 20.74 22.73
C GLN A 32 20.68 19.55 21.84
N ASP A 33 21.82 18.93 22.13
CA ASP A 33 22.32 17.78 21.38
C ASP A 33 21.65 16.48 21.80
N ILE A 34 21.47 15.57 20.84
CA ILE A 34 21.11 14.18 21.12
C ILE A 34 22.36 13.45 21.61
N VAL A 35 22.35 13.03 22.88
CA VAL A 35 23.47 12.35 23.53
C VAL A 35 23.33 10.83 23.51
N GLU A 36 22.09 10.32 23.46
CA GLU A 36 21.80 8.89 23.32
C GLU A 36 20.62 8.73 22.35
N LYS A 37 20.66 7.68 21.52
CA LYS A 37 19.59 7.35 20.58
C LYS A 37 19.55 5.85 20.32
N LYS A 38 18.35 5.28 20.29
CA LYS A 38 18.09 3.89 19.87
C LYS A 38 16.73 3.84 19.19
N ALA A 39 16.54 2.85 18.34
CA ALA A 39 15.25 2.59 17.73
C ALA A 39 14.98 1.10 17.59
N GLU A 40 13.70 0.76 17.52
CA GLU A 40 13.17 -0.54 17.18
C GLU A 40 12.14 -0.39 16.06
N ILE A 41 12.11 -1.35 15.14
CA ILE A 41 11.04 -1.44 14.13
C ILE A 41 10.12 -2.57 14.56
N VAL A 42 8.95 -2.21 15.07
CA VAL A 42 7.99 -3.14 15.65
C VAL A 42 6.95 -3.52 14.60
N THR A 43 6.92 -4.79 14.22
CA THR A 43 5.93 -5.33 13.28
C THR A 43 4.53 -5.31 13.89
N THR A 44 3.53 -4.92 13.11
CA THR A 44 2.12 -4.87 13.52
C THR A 44 1.44 -6.22 13.29
N TYR A 45 1.70 -7.17 14.19
CA TYR A 45 0.99 -8.46 14.18
C TYR A 45 -0.49 -8.25 14.51
N HIS A 46 -1.38 -8.92 13.79
CA HIS A 46 -2.83 -8.84 14.04
C HIS A 46 -3.30 -9.95 14.98
N GLU A 47 -2.58 -11.09 15.00
CA GLU A 47 -2.92 -12.24 15.82
C GLU A 47 -2.86 -11.88 17.31
N GLY A 48 -3.93 -12.22 18.04
CA GLY A 48 -4.04 -11.95 19.48
C GLY A 48 -4.30 -10.48 19.85
N MET A 49 -4.50 -9.57 18.88
CA MET A 49 -4.83 -8.17 19.15
C MET A 49 -6.30 -7.85 18.84
N GLU A 50 -6.97 -7.22 19.80
CA GLU A 50 -8.31 -6.66 19.61
C GLU A 50 -8.23 -5.24 19.04
N PRO A 51 -8.92 -4.93 17.92
CA PRO A 51 -8.96 -3.58 17.38
C PRO A 51 -9.53 -2.58 18.38
N ASP A 52 -8.92 -1.39 18.45
CA ASP A 52 -9.47 -0.29 19.25
C ASP A 52 -10.92 0.00 18.84
N LYS A 53 -11.83 -0.01 19.81
CA LYS A 53 -13.28 0.11 19.57
C LYS A 53 -13.66 1.44 18.91
N LYS A 54 -12.96 2.54 19.22
CA LYS A 54 -13.26 3.86 18.65
C LYS A 54 -12.80 3.92 17.20
N ILE A 55 -11.62 3.38 16.90
CA ILE A 55 -11.10 3.30 15.52
C ILE A 55 -11.96 2.36 14.69
N LYS A 56 -12.30 1.17 15.20
CA LYS A 56 -13.19 0.22 14.52
C LYS A 56 -14.52 0.87 14.14
N LYS A 57 -15.20 1.52 15.09
CA LYS A 57 -16.46 2.23 14.84
C LYS A 57 -16.32 3.34 13.78
N LYS A 58 -15.18 4.04 13.77
CA LYS A 58 -14.90 5.06 12.76
C LYS A 58 -14.70 4.43 11.37
N MET A 59 -14.02 3.29 11.28
CA MET A 59 -13.82 2.56 10.02
C MET A 59 -15.12 2.01 9.47
N GLU A 60 -15.93 1.34 10.29
CA GLU A 60 -17.25 0.84 9.91
C GLU A 60 -18.14 1.95 9.35
N LYS A 61 -18.12 3.14 9.97
CA LYS A 61 -18.87 4.30 9.47
C LYS A 61 -18.45 4.72 8.05
N TYR A 62 -17.15 4.76 7.75
CA TYR A 62 -16.68 5.16 6.42
C TYR A 62 -16.88 4.06 5.39
N GLN A 63 -16.65 2.80 5.76
CA GLN A 63 -16.95 1.65 4.90
C GLN A 63 -18.42 1.64 4.49
N ALA A 64 -19.35 1.80 5.44
CA ALA A 64 -20.78 1.88 5.14
C ALA A 64 -21.13 3.06 4.22
N LYS A 65 -20.43 4.20 4.35
CA LYS A 65 -20.65 5.38 3.50
C LYS A 65 -20.23 5.15 2.05
N ILE A 66 -19.14 4.42 1.81
CA ILE A 66 -18.60 4.19 0.46
C ILE A 66 -19.07 2.87 -0.15
N ALA A 67 -19.65 1.96 0.64
CA ALA A 67 -20.08 0.62 0.21
C ALA A 67 -20.87 0.62 -1.11
N PRO A 68 -21.84 1.54 -1.36
CA PRO A 68 -22.57 1.55 -2.62
C PRO A 68 -21.68 1.80 -3.85
N LEU A 69 -20.60 2.57 -3.68
CA LEU A 69 -19.65 2.87 -4.76
C LEU A 69 -18.64 1.73 -4.93
N VAL A 70 -18.01 1.29 -3.85
CA VAL A 70 -16.92 0.31 -3.96
C VAL A 70 -17.41 -1.09 -4.30
N ASN A 71 -18.68 -1.42 -4.01
CA ASN A 71 -19.27 -2.72 -4.34
C ASN A 71 -19.97 -2.74 -5.71
N GLU A 72 -19.93 -1.63 -6.47
CA GLU A 72 -20.46 -1.61 -7.83
C GLU A 72 -19.66 -2.56 -8.72
N ILE A 73 -20.34 -3.53 -9.34
CA ILE A 73 -19.71 -4.46 -10.28
C ILE A 73 -19.52 -3.73 -11.61
N VAL A 74 -18.28 -3.62 -12.06
CA VAL A 74 -17.89 -2.90 -13.28
C VAL A 74 -17.40 -3.82 -14.39
N GLY A 75 -17.22 -5.10 -14.09
CA GLY A 75 -16.84 -6.10 -15.07
C GLY A 75 -16.77 -7.49 -14.48
N LYS A 76 -16.26 -8.42 -15.29
CA LYS A 76 -16.01 -9.79 -14.89
C LYS A 76 -14.73 -10.31 -15.54
N SER A 77 -13.89 -10.98 -14.75
CA SER A 77 -12.73 -11.69 -15.26
C SER A 77 -12.89 -13.20 -15.14
N ILE A 78 -12.44 -13.95 -16.14
CA ILE A 78 -12.46 -15.43 -16.12
C ILE A 78 -11.26 -16.03 -15.38
N ALA A 79 -10.25 -15.21 -15.10
CA ALA A 79 -9.02 -15.59 -14.41
C ALA A 79 -8.49 -14.38 -13.60
N PRO A 80 -7.64 -14.60 -12.59
CA PRO A 80 -7.01 -13.49 -11.87
C PRO A 80 -6.16 -12.64 -12.83
N LEU A 81 -6.14 -11.33 -12.61
CA LEU A 81 -5.26 -10.41 -13.31
C LEU A 81 -4.25 -9.87 -12.30
N ASP A 82 -3.02 -10.34 -12.44
CA ASP A 82 -1.96 -10.04 -11.50
C ASP A 82 -0.96 -9.01 -12.04
N ARG A 83 -0.23 -8.41 -11.10
CA ARG A 83 0.96 -7.54 -11.31
C ARG A 83 2.26 -8.35 -11.42
N LYS A 84 2.19 -9.68 -11.39
CA LYS A 84 3.37 -10.55 -11.42
C LYS A 84 4.01 -10.44 -12.80
N LEU A 85 5.29 -10.06 -12.80
CA LEU A 85 6.03 -9.94 -14.05
C LEU A 85 6.43 -11.31 -14.58
N ASN A 86 6.23 -11.54 -15.88
CA ASN A 86 6.81 -12.66 -16.60
C ASN A 86 8.29 -12.40 -16.94
N THR A 87 8.95 -13.34 -17.62
CA THR A 87 10.36 -13.21 -18.01
C THR A 87 10.65 -12.05 -18.97
N ALA A 88 9.63 -11.53 -19.65
CA ALA A 88 9.71 -10.36 -20.53
C ALA A 88 9.43 -9.03 -19.79
N GLY A 89 9.07 -9.08 -18.50
CA GLY A 89 8.76 -7.89 -17.70
C GLY A 89 7.34 -7.37 -17.86
N GLU A 90 6.43 -8.16 -18.44
CA GLU A 90 5.00 -7.83 -18.57
C GLU A 90 4.16 -8.49 -17.47
N SER A 91 2.99 -7.94 -17.19
CA SER A 91 1.98 -8.54 -16.30
C SER A 91 0.61 -8.52 -16.96
N THR A 92 -0.27 -9.45 -16.58
CA THR A 92 -1.62 -9.53 -17.16
C THR A 92 -2.42 -8.25 -16.89
N LEU A 93 -2.32 -7.72 -15.68
CA LEU A 93 -2.97 -6.46 -15.33
C LEU A 93 -2.31 -5.24 -16.00
N GLY A 94 -0.98 -5.24 -16.15
CA GLY A 94 -0.28 -4.18 -16.87
C GLY A 94 -0.68 -4.10 -18.34
N ASN A 95 -0.83 -5.25 -18.99
CA ASN A 95 -1.29 -5.33 -20.38
C ASN A 95 -2.73 -4.80 -20.51
N LEU A 96 -3.63 -5.19 -19.60
CA LEU A 96 -5.00 -4.67 -19.59
C LEU A 96 -5.04 -3.14 -19.44
N VAL A 97 -4.27 -2.57 -18.51
CA VAL A 97 -4.24 -1.11 -18.28
C VAL A 97 -3.69 -0.37 -19.50
N ALA A 98 -2.60 -0.86 -20.09
CA ALA A 98 -2.03 -0.27 -21.31
C ALA A 98 -3.02 -0.35 -22.48
N ASP A 99 -3.69 -1.49 -22.68
CA ASP A 99 -4.71 -1.66 -23.72
C ASP A 99 -5.90 -0.70 -23.50
N ALA A 100 -6.37 -0.56 -22.26
CA ALA A 100 -7.46 0.36 -21.92
C ALA A 100 -7.07 1.83 -22.16
N GLN A 101 -5.87 2.24 -21.77
CA GLN A 101 -5.34 3.58 -22.05
C GLN A 101 -5.23 3.84 -23.56
N ARG A 102 -4.67 2.87 -24.32
CA ARG A 102 -4.54 2.97 -25.78
C ARG A 102 -5.90 3.13 -26.45
N ALA A 103 -6.87 2.30 -26.08
CA ALA A 103 -8.21 2.33 -26.63
C ALA A 103 -8.95 3.64 -26.30
N THR A 104 -8.88 4.08 -25.04
CA THR A 104 -9.56 5.29 -24.56
C THR A 104 -9.00 6.56 -25.21
N MET A 105 -7.68 6.64 -25.33
CA MET A 105 -6.99 7.81 -25.90
C MET A 105 -6.86 7.76 -27.42
N GLN A 106 -7.34 6.68 -28.07
CA GLN A 106 -7.19 6.42 -29.50
C GLN A 106 -5.72 6.55 -29.97
N SER A 107 -4.79 6.16 -29.11
CA SER A 107 -3.36 6.25 -29.39
C SER A 107 -2.85 4.99 -30.10
N GLN A 108 -1.70 5.09 -30.74
CA GLN A 108 -1.03 3.93 -31.34
C GLN A 108 -0.34 3.06 -30.28
N ILE A 109 0.14 3.69 -29.20
CA ILE A 109 0.90 3.06 -28.13
C ILE A 109 0.45 3.65 -26.80
N ALA A 110 0.44 2.83 -25.76
CA ALA A 110 0.35 3.23 -24.37
C ALA A 110 1.41 2.49 -23.56
N LEU A 111 1.91 3.11 -22.49
CA LEU A 111 2.94 2.56 -21.63
C LEU A 111 2.42 2.52 -20.20
N MET A 112 2.53 1.36 -19.56
CA MET A 112 2.18 1.17 -18.15
C MET A 112 3.39 0.68 -17.37
N ASN A 113 3.88 1.48 -16.43
CA ASN A 113 4.97 1.08 -15.56
C ASN A 113 4.47 0.16 -14.44
N PRO A 114 5.17 -0.94 -14.11
CA PRO A 114 4.72 -1.89 -13.07
C PRO A 114 4.44 -1.25 -11.70
N GLY A 115 5.22 -0.22 -11.32
CA GLY A 115 5.06 0.47 -10.04
C GLY A 115 3.76 1.28 -9.89
N GLY A 116 3.07 1.57 -11.01
CA GLY A 116 1.80 2.29 -11.04
C GLY A 116 0.58 1.41 -10.75
N ILE A 117 0.69 0.09 -10.91
CA ILE A 117 -0.34 -0.87 -10.53
C ILE A 117 -0.23 -1.08 -9.03
N ARG A 118 -1.32 -1.05 -8.25
CA ARG A 118 -1.29 -1.05 -6.76
C ARG A 118 -1.94 -2.26 -6.08
N ASN A 119 -2.75 -3.02 -6.78
CA ASN A 119 -3.36 -4.26 -6.31
C ASN A 119 -3.55 -5.28 -7.46
N ASP A 120 -3.76 -6.56 -7.12
CA ASP A 120 -4.23 -7.58 -8.07
C ASP A 120 -5.77 -7.50 -8.22
N LEU A 121 -6.30 -8.06 -9.30
CA LEU A 121 -7.75 -8.27 -9.47
C LEU A 121 -8.09 -9.76 -9.43
N ASP A 122 -9.13 -10.10 -8.68
CA ASP A 122 -9.55 -11.49 -8.54
C ASP A 122 -10.27 -12.01 -9.80
N ALA A 123 -10.46 -13.32 -9.88
CA ALA A 123 -11.37 -13.89 -10.87
C ALA A 123 -12.82 -13.73 -10.40
N GLY A 124 -13.74 -13.58 -11.35
CA GLY A 124 -15.16 -13.36 -11.07
C GLY A 124 -15.55 -11.91 -11.28
N ASP A 125 -16.55 -11.47 -10.52
CA ASP A 125 -17.10 -10.12 -10.64
C ASP A 125 -16.07 -9.12 -10.10
N ILE A 126 -15.72 -8.13 -10.92
CA ILE A 126 -14.76 -7.09 -10.56
C ILE A 126 -15.55 -5.88 -10.07
N THR A 127 -15.24 -5.45 -8.85
CA THR A 127 -15.88 -4.28 -8.25
C THR A 127 -15.07 -3.00 -8.51
N TRP A 128 -15.74 -1.83 -8.43
CA TRP A 128 -15.04 -0.54 -8.51
C TRP A 128 -14.00 -0.38 -7.39
N GLY A 129 -14.25 -0.98 -6.22
CA GLY A 129 -13.30 -1.01 -5.11
C GLY A 129 -11.99 -1.72 -5.47
N GLU A 130 -12.06 -2.81 -6.22
CA GLU A 130 -10.86 -3.53 -6.70
C GLU A 130 -10.09 -2.74 -7.75
N ILE A 131 -10.77 -2.01 -8.66
CA ILE A 131 -10.09 -1.17 -9.65
C ILE A 131 -9.41 0.05 -9.00
N TYR A 132 -10.03 0.60 -7.94
CA TYR A 132 -9.51 1.79 -7.26
C TYR A 132 -8.36 1.50 -6.29
N GLY A 133 -8.37 0.33 -5.65
CA GLY A 133 -7.41 -0.07 -4.60
C GLY A 133 -6.01 -0.39 -5.11
#